data_AF-A0A8J4T3X5-F1
#
_entry.id   AF-A0A8J4T3X5-F1
#
_cell.length_a   1.000
_cell.length_b   1.000
_cell.length_c   1.000
_cell.angle_alpha   90.00
_cell.angle_beta   90.00
_cell.angle_gamma   90.00
#
_symmetry.space_group_name_H-M   'P 1'
#
loop_
_entity.id
_entity.type
_entity.pdbx_description
1 polymer ?
#
loop_
_entity_poly.entity_id
_entity_poly.type
_entity_poly.pdbx_seq_one_letter_code
_entity_poly.pdbx_strand_id
1 'polypeptide(L)'
;MVRYWRHRGKEIFKRLEPHIEKYFPYHKPELDRVSPQRALLAGRKIQAPFDLAVGQVVPFGQELTASFPNIIKVRVHKLCLNRFLLKYYYQTATYWTHNQGINTNIGDIVLIEKTDPPIAFHTVFKLRKIVYPVGDIRDPVTGLRCEGAQYSVEDLQKILQYPIRQETINSSESTKPE
;
A
#
# COMPACT_ATOMS: atom_id res chain seq x y z
N MET A 1 -0.34 -18.98 -6.02
CA MET A 1 -0.51 -20.34 -5.49
C MET A 1 0.04 -20.33 -4.07
N VAL A 2 -0.80 -20.60 -3.07
CA VAL A 2 -0.43 -20.50 -1.65
C VAL A 2 0.65 -21.54 -1.34
N ARG A 3 1.84 -21.08 -0.91
CA ARG A 3 3.04 -21.92 -0.70
C ARG A 3 2.84 -23.08 0.28
N TYR A 4 1.84 -23.01 1.17
CA TYR A 4 1.55 -24.01 2.19
C TYR A 4 1.33 -25.44 1.69
N TRP A 5 0.98 -25.63 0.41
CA TRP A 5 0.57 -26.93 -0.10
C TRP A 5 1.65 -27.70 -0.86
N ARG A 6 2.82 -27.09 -1.16
CA ARG A 6 3.88 -27.74 -1.95
C ARG A 6 4.40 -29.05 -1.37
N HIS A 7 4.15 -29.30 -0.09
CA HIS A 7 4.54 -30.53 0.61
C HIS A 7 3.51 -31.67 0.53
N ARG A 8 2.35 -31.46 -0.11
CA ARG A 8 1.31 -32.50 -0.25
C ARG A 8 1.44 -33.25 -1.58
N GLY A 9 1.08 -34.53 -1.58
CA GLY A 9 1.11 -35.39 -2.77
C GLY A 9 0.18 -34.91 -3.89
N LYS A 10 0.52 -35.24 -5.14
CA LYS A 10 -0.19 -34.80 -6.36
C LYS A 10 -1.69 -35.14 -6.36
N GLU A 11 -2.08 -36.25 -5.74
CA GLU A 11 -3.48 -36.69 -5.66
C GLU A 11 -4.37 -35.75 -4.84
N ILE A 12 -3.83 -35.24 -3.73
CA ILE A 12 -4.53 -34.29 -2.85
C ILE A 12 -4.83 -33.03 -3.64
N PHE A 13 -3.87 -32.55 -4.44
CA PHE A 13 -4.06 -31.39 -5.30
C PHE A 13 -5.15 -31.59 -6.33
N LYS A 14 -5.18 -32.74 -7.02
CA LYS A 14 -6.21 -33.04 -8.03
C LYS A 14 -7.63 -33.00 -7.45
N ARG A 15 -7.80 -33.43 -6.19
CA ARG A 15 -9.11 -33.36 -5.48
C ARG A 15 -9.43 -31.96 -4.98
N LEU A 16 -8.42 -31.17 -4.61
CA LEU A 16 -8.60 -29.81 -4.09
C LEU A 16 -8.85 -28.79 -5.19
N GLU A 17 -8.19 -28.92 -6.34
CA GLU A 17 -8.24 -28.01 -7.49
C GLU A 17 -9.65 -27.48 -7.84
N PRO A 18 -10.69 -28.33 -7.99
CA PRO A 18 -12.05 -27.86 -8.29
C PRO A 18 -12.70 -27.06 -7.15
N HIS A 19 -12.18 -27.18 -5.93
CA HIS A 19 -12.71 -26.52 -4.75
C HIS A 19 -11.83 -25.37 -4.25
N ILE A 20 -10.69 -25.09 -4.90
CA ILE A 20 -9.79 -24.00 -4.51
C ILE A 20 -10.55 -22.68 -4.54
N GLU A 21 -11.28 -22.38 -5.61
CA GLU A 21 -12.03 -21.12 -5.71
C GLU A 21 -13.18 -21.04 -4.70
N LYS A 22 -13.79 -22.18 -4.33
CA LYS A 22 -14.85 -22.26 -3.32
C LYS A 22 -14.34 -21.97 -1.90
N TYR A 23 -13.23 -22.60 -1.50
CA TYR A 23 -12.70 -22.49 -0.14
C TYR A 23 -11.66 -21.36 0.03
N PHE A 24 -11.00 -21.00 -1.06
CA PHE A 24 -9.96 -19.99 -1.16
C PHE A 24 -10.27 -19.05 -2.34
N PRO A 25 -11.35 -18.24 -2.25
CA PRO A 25 -11.65 -17.26 -3.28
C PRO A 25 -10.43 -16.33 -3.43
N TYR A 26 -9.66 -16.57 -4.48
CA TYR A 26 -8.45 -15.84 -4.79
C TYR A 26 -8.88 -14.59 -5.52
N HIS A 27 -8.61 -13.42 -4.96
CA HIS A 27 -8.58 -12.21 -5.77
C HIS A 27 -7.26 -12.19 -6.54
N LYS A 28 -7.10 -13.08 -7.52
CA LYS A 28 -6.23 -12.74 -8.64
C LYS A 28 -6.95 -11.65 -9.44
N PRO A 29 -6.29 -10.56 -9.84
CA PRO A 29 -6.86 -9.72 -10.89
C PRO A 29 -7.20 -10.63 -12.08
N GLU A 30 -8.39 -10.50 -12.64
CA GLU A 30 -8.99 -11.39 -13.64
C GLU A 30 -8.22 -11.51 -14.97
N LEU A 31 -7.01 -10.95 -15.03
CA LEU A 31 -6.19 -10.84 -16.23
C LEU A 31 -4.96 -11.76 -16.26
N ASP A 32 -4.82 -12.68 -15.30
CA ASP A 32 -3.63 -13.56 -15.26
C ASP A 32 -3.75 -14.80 -16.18
N ARG A 33 -4.85 -14.92 -16.95
CA ARG A 33 -5.09 -16.09 -17.84
C ARG A 33 -5.31 -15.72 -19.31
N VAL A 34 -5.31 -14.44 -19.68
CA VAL A 34 -5.54 -14.00 -21.06
C VAL A 34 -4.33 -13.21 -21.53
N SER A 35 -3.72 -13.62 -22.64
CA SER A 35 -2.61 -12.87 -23.24
C SER A 35 -3.11 -11.50 -23.72
N PRO A 36 -2.24 -10.46 -23.75
CA PRO A 36 -2.60 -9.14 -24.25
C PRO A 36 -3.23 -9.18 -25.65
N GLN A 37 -2.67 -10.02 -26.52
CA GLN A 37 -3.18 -10.26 -27.87
C GLN A 37 -4.60 -10.82 -27.88
N ARG A 38 -4.90 -11.83 -27.05
CA ARG A 38 -6.24 -12.42 -26.95
C ARG A 38 -7.26 -11.45 -26.36
N ALA A 39 -6.86 -10.65 -25.38
CA ALA A 39 -7.73 -9.65 -24.77
C ALA A 39 -8.06 -8.52 -25.75
N LEU A 40 -7.07 -8.05 -26.53
CA LEU A 40 -7.26 -7.10 -27.64
C LEU A 40 -8.22 -7.65 -28.69
N LEU A 41 -8.00 -8.89 -29.15
CA LEU A 41 -8.82 -9.52 -30.19
C LEU A 41 -10.26 -9.77 -29.73
N ALA A 42 -10.45 -10.09 -28.46
CA ALA A 42 -11.78 -10.25 -27.84
C ALA A 42 -12.45 -8.91 -27.45
N GLY A 43 -11.81 -7.77 -27.67
CA GLY A 43 -12.33 -6.45 -27.30
C GLY A 43 -12.54 -6.25 -25.79
N ARG A 44 -11.92 -7.08 -24.95
CA ARG A 44 -12.11 -7.01 -23.49
C ARG A 44 -11.29 -5.86 -22.93
N LYS A 45 -11.96 -4.92 -22.26
CA LYS A 45 -11.31 -3.87 -21.48
C LYS A 45 -10.85 -4.43 -20.14
N ILE A 46 -9.64 -4.06 -19.75
CA ILE A 46 -9.05 -4.48 -18.48
C ILE A 46 -9.61 -3.57 -17.40
N GLN A 47 -10.19 -4.16 -16.36
CA GLN A 47 -10.65 -3.43 -15.20
C GLN A 47 -9.71 -3.66 -14.02
N ALA A 48 -9.43 -2.59 -13.28
CA ALA A 48 -8.73 -2.71 -12.02
C ALA A 48 -9.61 -3.44 -10.99
N PRO A 49 -9.04 -4.32 -10.16
CA PRO A 49 -9.79 -5.04 -9.13
C PRO A 49 -10.24 -4.16 -7.94
N PHE A 50 -9.75 -2.92 -7.85
CA PHE A 50 -10.07 -1.95 -6.81
C PHE A 50 -9.88 -0.53 -7.34
N ASP A 51 -10.62 0.43 -6.78
CA ASP A 51 -10.52 1.84 -7.18
C ASP A 51 -9.33 2.55 -6.52
N LEU A 52 -9.02 2.18 -5.28
CA LEU A 52 -7.94 2.76 -4.49
C LEU A 52 -7.26 1.67 -3.67
N ALA A 53 -5.93 1.69 -3.59
CA ALA A 53 -5.19 0.82 -2.69
C ALA A 53 -3.91 1.45 -2.18
N VAL A 54 -3.47 0.99 -1.01
CA VAL A 54 -2.15 1.26 -0.47
C VAL A 54 -1.24 0.08 -0.79
N GLY A 55 -0.03 0.37 -1.26
CA GLY A 55 0.96 -0.64 -1.55
C GLY A 55 2.37 -0.14 -1.28
N GLN A 56 3.32 -1.05 -1.43
CA GLN A 56 4.74 -0.76 -1.28
C GLN A 56 5.43 -0.80 -2.64
N VAL A 57 6.30 0.16 -2.93
CA VAL A 57 7.14 0.14 -4.14
C VAL A 57 8.14 -1.01 -4.05
N VAL A 58 8.19 -1.85 -5.08
CA VAL A 58 9.07 -3.03 -5.17
C VAL A 58 9.92 -2.90 -6.43
N PRO A 59 11.22 -3.24 -6.38
CA PRO A 59 12.09 -3.08 -7.54
C PRO A 59 11.81 -4.13 -8.64
N PHE A 60 12.19 -3.78 -9.86
CA PHE A 60 12.35 -4.71 -10.98
C PHE A 60 13.76 -5.32 -10.91
N GLY A 61 13.96 -6.28 -10.01
CA GLY A 61 15.30 -6.81 -9.74
C GLY A 61 16.09 -5.83 -8.88
N GLN A 62 17.06 -5.14 -9.48
CA GLN A 62 17.88 -4.13 -8.78
C GLN A 62 17.37 -2.69 -9.00
N GLU A 63 16.66 -2.42 -10.10
CA GLU A 63 16.24 -1.07 -10.46
C GLU A 63 14.82 -0.74 -9.98
N LEU A 64 14.54 0.54 -9.73
CA LEU A 64 13.20 1.03 -9.36
C LEU A 64 12.19 0.86 -10.50
N THR A 65 12.67 1.07 -11.72
CA THR A 65 11.86 1.19 -12.93
C THR A 65 12.20 0.05 -13.89
N ALA A 66 11.22 -0.36 -14.71
CA ALA A 66 11.48 -1.25 -15.84
C ALA A 66 12.13 -0.49 -17.01
N SER A 67 12.05 -1.01 -18.22
CA SER A 67 12.51 -0.33 -19.44
C SER A 67 11.83 1.04 -19.71
N PHE A 68 10.69 1.31 -19.05
CA PHE A 68 9.94 2.56 -19.20
C PHE A 68 10.05 3.43 -17.94
N PRO A 69 10.68 4.63 -18.01
CA PRO A 69 11.03 5.44 -16.84
C PRO A 69 9.84 5.86 -15.96
N ASN A 70 8.62 5.86 -16.51
CA ASN A 70 7.41 6.32 -15.83
C ASN A 70 6.61 5.19 -15.18
N ILE A 71 7.05 3.94 -15.28
CA ILE A 71 6.33 2.77 -14.77
C ILE A 71 7.07 2.18 -13.57
N ILE A 72 6.38 2.16 -12.44
CA ILE A 72 6.85 1.56 -11.19
C ILE A 72 6.01 0.34 -10.85
N LYS A 73 6.58 -0.56 -10.05
CA LYS A 73 5.91 -1.78 -9.58
C LYS A 73 5.52 -1.63 -8.13
N VAL A 74 4.24 -1.81 -7.84
CA VAL A 74 3.69 -1.67 -6.49
C VAL A 74 3.13 -3.00 -6.03
N ARG A 75 3.58 -3.47 -4.87
CA ARG A 75 3.07 -4.65 -4.19
C ARG A 75 1.96 -4.25 -3.24
N VAL A 76 0.77 -4.77 -3.50
CA VAL A 76 -0.42 -4.58 -2.68
C VAL A 76 -0.69 -5.85 -1.88
N HIS A 77 -1.06 -5.66 -0.62
CA HIS A 77 -1.44 -6.73 0.29
C HIS A 77 -2.96 -6.68 0.51
N LYS A 78 -3.65 -7.80 0.32
CA LYS A 78 -5.07 -7.94 0.63
C LYS A 78 -5.26 -9.05 1.66
N LEU A 79 -6.05 -8.78 2.70
CA LEU A 79 -6.50 -9.81 3.64
C LEU A 79 -7.64 -10.59 3.00
N CYS A 80 -7.40 -11.88 2.74
CA CYS A 80 -8.40 -12.78 2.16
C CYS A 80 -8.82 -13.82 3.20
N LEU A 81 -10.13 -13.99 3.36
CA LEU A 81 -10.70 -15.00 4.25
C LEU A 81 -10.51 -16.40 3.66
N ASN A 82 -9.86 -17.27 4.42
CA ASN A 82 -9.89 -18.70 4.15
C ASN A 82 -11.17 -19.27 4.79
N ARG A 83 -12.11 -19.76 3.96
CA ARG A 83 -13.40 -20.26 4.44
C ARG A 83 -13.30 -21.59 5.19
N PHE A 84 -12.24 -22.37 4.93
CA PHE A 84 -12.03 -23.65 5.61
C PHE A 84 -11.52 -23.45 7.03
N LEU A 85 -10.59 -22.51 7.23
CA LEU A 85 -10.00 -22.22 8.54
C LEU A 85 -10.69 -21.07 9.28
N LEU A 86 -11.61 -20.36 8.61
CA LEU A 86 -12.24 -19.12 9.08
C LEU A 86 -11.21 -18.09 9.58
N LYS A 87 -10.08 -17.98 8.87
CA LYS A 87 -8.96 -17.10 9.22
C LYS A 87 -8.52 -16.28 8.03
N TYR A 88 -8.18 -15.01 8.27
CA TYR A 88 -7.62 -14.12 7.24
C TYR A 88 -6.14 -14.39 7.02
N TYR A 89 -5.73 -14.37 5.76
CA TYR A 89 -4.33 -14.48 5.35
C TYR A 89 -3.99 -13.35 4.37
N TYR A 90 -2.77 -12.85 4.45
CA TYR A 90 -2.25 -11.90 3.47
C TYR A 90 -2.02 -12.59 2.13
N GLN A 91 -2.64 -12.03 1.10
CA GLN A 91 -2.32 -12.32 -0.30
C GLN A 91 -1.64 -11.10 -0.91
N THR A 92 -0.54 -11.34 -1.61
CA THR A 92 0.27 -10.28 -2.22
C THR A 92 0.12 -10.33 -3.73
N ALA A 93 -0.05 -9.17 -4.34
CA ALA A 93 -0.09 -9.01 -5.79
C ALA A 93 0.74 -7.79 -6.18
N THR A 94 1.40 -7.85 -7.33
CA THR A 94 2.18 -6.74 -7.84
C THR A 94 1.48 -6.15 -9.05
N TYR A 95 1.28 -4.84 -9.04
CA TYR A 95 0.65 -4.08 -10.11
C TYR A 95 1.64 -3.10 -10.72
N TRP A 96 1.48 -2.82 -12.01
CA TRP A 96 2.22 -1.76 -12.67
C TRP A 96 1.43 -0.46 -12.56
N THR A 97 2.13 0.58 -12.14
CA THR A 97 1.54 1.87 -11.79
C THR A 97 2.33 2.98 -12.48
N HIS A 98 1.62 3.98 -12.99
CA HIS A 98 2.25 5.14 -13.61
C HIS A 98 2.64 6.19 -12.56
N ASN A 99 3.88 6.69 -12.61
CA ASN A 99 4.48 7.52 -11.57
C ASN A 99 4.04 9.01 -11.59
N GLN A 100 3.43 9.49 -12.67
CA GLN A 100 2.97 10.89 -12.81
C GLN A 100 4.06 11.97 -12.53
N GLY A 101 5.34 11.63 -12.61
CA GLY A 101 6.46 12.55 -12.32
C GLY A 101 6.79 12.73 -10.84
N ILE A 102 6.23 11.90 -9.95
CA ILE A 102 6.54 11.94 -8.51
C ILE A 102 7.85 11.17 -8.26
N ASN A 103 8.77 11.73 -7.49
CA ASN A 103 10.01 11.04 -7.15
C ASN A 103 9.74 9.98 -6.07
N THR A 104 9.72 8.70 -6.47
CA THR A 104 9.51 7.55 -5.58
C THR A 104 10.80 6.76 -5.38
N ASN A 105 10.99 6.23 -4.18
CA ASN A 105 12.09 5.33 -3.85
C ASN A 105 11.60 3.89 -3.62
N ILE A 106 12.54 2.94 -3.63
CA ILE A 106 12.29 1.54 -3.33
C ILE A 106 11.86 1.42 -1.87
N GLY A 107 10.72 0.76 -1.63
CA GLY A 107 10.19 0.52 -0.29
C GLY A 107 9.18 1.56 0.19
N ASP A 108 8.98 2.66 -0.54
CA ASP A 108 7.98 3.68 -0.20
C ASP A 108 6.58 3.08 -0.12
N ILE A 109 5.79 3.55 0.84
CA ILE A 109 4.37 3.21 0.94
C ILE A 109 3.59 4.26 0.16
N VAL A 110 2.93 3.81 -0.91
CA VAL A 110 2.27 4.65 -1.91
C VAL A 110 0.79 4.37 -1.97
N LEU A 111 0.01 5.41 -2.26
CA LEU A 111 -1.41 5.33 -2.57
C LEU A 111 -1.58 5.31 -4.10
N ILE A 112 -2.20 4.24 -4.60
CA ILE A 112 -2.49 4.04 -6.01
C ILE A 112 -3.99 4.16 -6.25
N GLU A 113 -4.34 4.81 -7.35
CA GLU A 113 -5.72 5.03 -7.79
C GLU A 113 -5.92 4.43 -9.18
N LYS A 114 -7.12 3.89 -9.42
CA LYS A 114 -7.54 3.40 -10.72
C LYS A 114 -7.55 4.54 -11.75
N THR A 115 -7.19 4.22 -12.99
CA THR A 115 -7.26 5.13 -14.12
C THR A 115 -8.22 4.56 -15.16
N ASP A 116 -9.28 5.31 -15.46
CA ASP A 116 -10.20 5.03 -16.56
C ASP A 116 -10.14 6.23 -17.52
N PRO A 117 -9.63 6.10 -18.76
CA PRO A 117 -9.14 4.87 -19.43
C PRO A 117 -7.76 4.38 -18.93
N PRO A 118 -7.44 3.08 -19.08
CA PRO A 118 -6.12 2.55 -18.73
C PRO A 118 -5.03 3.14 -19.63
N ILE A 119 -3.88 3.48 -19.06
CA ILE A 119 -2.73 4.09 -19.77
C ILE A 119 -2.08 3.08 -20.73
N ALA A 120 -1.94 1.84 -20.27
CA ALA A 120 -1.45 0.71 -21.05
C ALA A 120 -2.12 -0.58 -20.60
N PHE A 121 -1.92 -1.68 -21.34
CA PHE A 121 -2.56 -2.96 -21.05
C PHE A 121 -2.35 -3.44 -19.60
N HIS A 122 -1.13 -3.35 -19.08
CA HIS A 122 -0.83 -3.73 -17.69
C HIS A 122 -0.85 -2.56 -16.70
N THR A 123 -0.96 -1.32 -17.20
CA THR A 123 -0.86 -0.09 -16.39
C THR A 123 -2.24 0.53 -16.22
N VAL A 124 -2.99 -0.03 -15.27
CA VAL A 124 -4.36 0.42 -14.94
C VAL A 124 -4.37 1.43 -13.79
N PHE A 125 -3.28 1.52 -13.03
CA PHE A 125 -3.18 2.37 -11.86
C PHE A 125 -2.27 3.57 -12.11
N LYS A 126 -2.64 4.70 -11.50
CA LYS A 126 -1.81 5.90 -11.36
C LYS A 126 -1.39 6.05 -9.90
N LEU A 127 -0.17 6.54 -9.68
CA LEU A 127 0.28 6.93 -8.35
C LEU A 127 -0.39 8.26 -7.99
N ARG A 128 -1.06 8.33 -6.83
CA ARG A 128 -1.75 9.53 -6.35
C ARG A 128 -0.91 10.32 -5.36
N LYS A 129 -0.32 9.63 -4.37
CA LYS A 129 0.55 10.24 -3.36
C LYS A 129 1.47 9.20 -2.75
N ILE A 130 2.63 9.67 -2.28
CA ILE A 130 3.46 8.91 -1.35
C ILE A 130 2.87 9.13 0.04
N VAL A 131 2.52 8.04 0.73
CA VAL A 131 1.95 8.10 2.08
C VAL A 131 3.07 8.14 3.11
N TYR A 132 4.02 7.21 2.99
CA TYR A 132 5.19 7.15 3.86
C TYR A 132 6.44 6.92 3.00
N PRO A 133 7.29 7.94 2.83
CA PRO A 133 8.57 7.78 2.17
C PRO A 133 9.55 7.03 3.10
N VAL A 134 10.41 6.21 2.52
CA VAL A 134 11.47 5.53 3.27
C VAL A 134 12.51 6.54 3.74
N GLY A 135 12.76 6.57 5.05
CA GLY A 135 13.80 7.41 5.68
C GLY A 135 13.34 8.79 6.16
N ASP A 136 12.17 9.29 5.73
CA ASP A 136 11.59 10.54 6.25
C ASP A 136 10.10 10.33 6.59
N ILE A 137 9.83 9.34 7.44
CA ILE A 137 8.47 9.04 7.90
C ILE A 137 8.05 10.13 8.88
N ARG A 138 6.91 10.75 8.60
CA ARG A 138 6.24 11.68 9.52
C ARG A 138 5.00 11.04 10.08
N ASP A 139 4.83 11.13 11.39
CA ASP A 139 3.63 10.66 12.06
C ASP A 139 2.43 11.51 11.60
N PRO A 140 1.36 10.91 11.06
CA PRO A 140 0.19 11.66 10.61
C PRO A 140 -0.56 12.37 11.75
N VAL A 141 -0.37 11.95 13.01
CA VAL A 141 -1.05 12.55 14.15
C VAL A 141 -0.31 13.81 14.63
N THR A 142 0.99 13.71 14.87
CA THR A 142 1.79 14.83 15.41
C THR A 142 2.48 15.68 14.34
N GLY A 143 2.70 15.14 13.14
CA GLY A 143 3.45 15.79 12.06
C GLY A 143 4.98 15.78 12.24
N LEU A 144 5.48 15.17 13.32
CA LEU A 144 6.90 15.07 13.63
C LEU A 144 7.55 13.91 12.89
N ARG A 145 8.87 13.99 12.70
CA ARG A 145 9.64 12.87 12.15
C ARG A 145 9.77 11.75 13.19
N CYS A 146 9.58 10.53 12.72
CA CYS A 146 9.64 9.35 13.55
C CYS A 146 10.46 8.23 12.91
N GLU A 147 11.24 7.54 13.73
CA GLU A 147 11.97 6.32 13.38
C GLU A 147 11.37 5.16 14.17
N GLY A 148 10.43 4.46 13.54
CA GLY A 148 9.67 3.40 14.20
C GLY A 148 8.78 3.94 15.31
N ALA A 149 9.13 3.68 16.57
CA ALA A 149 8.36 4.12 17.74
C ALA A 149 8.93 5.39 18.41
N GLN A 150 10.09 5.89 17.95
CA GLN A 150 10.77 7.02 18.56
C GLN A 150 10.64 8.26 17.68
N TYR A 151 10.42 9.41 18.30
CA TYR A 151 10.47 10.71 17.63
C TYR A 151 11.90 11.23 17.55
N SER A 152 12.19 12.02 16.52
CA SER A 152 13.48 12.71 16.42
C SER A 152 13.67 13.68 17.58
N VAL A 153 14.87 13.69 18.16
CA VAL A 153 15.24 14.57 19.29
C VAL A 153 15.08 16.04 18.92
N GLU A 154 15.42 16.42 17.67
CA GLU A 154 15.28 17.79 17.17
C GLU A 154 13.83 18.26 17.22
N ASP A 155 12.90 17.38 16.87
CA ASP A 155 11.47 17.69 16.82
C ASP A 155 10.87 17.75 18.23
N LEU A 156 11.34 16.89 19.15
CA LEU A 156 10.97 16.98 20.56
C LEU A 156 11.51 18.27 21.22
N GLN A 157 12.74 18.68 20.91
CA GLN A 157 13.32 19.92 21.42
C GLN A 157 12.53 21.15 20.94
N LYS A 158 12.10 21.19 19.68
CA LYS A 158 11.23 22.26 19.17
C LYS A 158 9.94 22.39 19.98
N ILE A 159 9.33 21.26 20.35
CA ILE A 159 8.11 21.25 21.17
C ILE A 159 8.39 21.79 22.57
N LEU A 160 9.48 21.36 23.20
CA LEU A 160 9.86 21.81 24.55
C LEU A 160 10.25 23.30 24.59
N GLN A 161 10.78 23.84 23.49
CA GLN A 161 11.15 25.24 23.37
C GLN A 161 9.96 26.18 23.12
N TYR A 162 8.75 25.66 22.83
CA TYR A 162 7.57 26.51 22.79
C TYR A 162 7.34 27.09 24.19
N PRO A 163 7.29 28.43 24.36
CA PRO A 163 6.92 29.01 25.63
C PRO A 163 5.49 28.57 25.91
N ILE A 164 5.32 27.75 26.94
CA ILE A 164 4.02 27.46 27.55
C ILE A 164 3.39 28.84 27.77
N ARG A 165 2.27 29.12 27.10
CA ARG A 165 1.46 30.30 27.43
C ARG A 165 1.15 30.15 28.92
N GLN A 166 1.87 30.90 29.75
CA GLN A 166 1.53 31.06 31.15
C GLN A 166 0.15 31.72 31.12
N GLU A 167 -0.89 30.93 31.31
CA GLU A 167 -2.19 31.47 31.66
C GLU A 167 -1.93 32.31 32.90
N THR A 168 -2.04 33.63 32.73
CA THR A 168 -1.95 34.61 33.79
C THR A 168 -3.10 34.34 34.74
N ILE A 169 -2.88 33.45 35.70
CA ILE A 169 -3.61 33.44 36.96
C ILE A 169 -3.08 34.68 37.68
N ASN A 170 -3.62 35.83 37.29
CA ASN A 170 -3.50 37.05 38.08
C ASN A 170 -4.15 36.73 39.41
N SER A 171 -3.32 36.42 40.39
CA SER A 171 -3.65 36.51 41.81
C SER A 171 -4.33 37.85 42.03
N SER A 172 -5.62 37.80 42.32
CA SER A 172 -6.38 38.93 42.84
C SER A 172 -5.68 39.43 44.10
N GLU A 173 -4.88 40.49 43.95
CA GLU A 173 -4.30 41.25 45.05
C GLU A 173 -5.42 41.82 45.92
N SER A 174 -5.49 41.27 47.13
CA SER A 174 -5.74 41.96 48.41
C SER A 174 -6.56 43.26 48.37
N THR A 175 -7.86 43.14 48.66
CA THR A 175 -8.64 44.23 49.26
C THR A 175 -8.08 44.57 50.64
N LYS A 176 -7.60 45.81 50.81
CA LYS A 176 -7.11 46.40 52.07
C LYS A 176 -8.25 46.52 53.11
N PRO A 177 -7.95 46.40 54.42
CA PRO A 177 -8.89 46.77 55.48
C PRO A 177 -8.79 48.27 55.81
N GLU A 178 -9.94 48.95 55.86
CA GLU A 178 -10.20 50.17 56.64
C GLU A 178 -11.34 49.89 57.62
#